data_AF-A0A830HME5-F1
#
_entry.id   AF-A0A830HME5-F1
#
_cell.length_a   1.000
_cell.length_b   1.000
_cell.length_c   1.000
_cell.angle_alpha   90.00
_cell.angle_beta   90.00
_cell.angle_gamma   90.00
#
_symmetry.space_group_name_H-M   'P 1'
#
loop_
_entity.id
_entity.type
_entity.pdbx_description
1 polymer ?
#
loop_
_entity_poly.entity_id
_entity_poly.type
_entity_poly.pdbx_seq_one_letter_code
_entity_poly.pdbx_strand_id
1 'polypeptide(L)'
;MNARNLHQRHTGNHDVTFEDCVLPFSDKTARHAVANKIIACSYVRTYRHSGTYPNMEVLDEVTPLVEPRPEAVMHLRLGDIAKGDCWKNDCISSKLRSGNKLQYQFTEKDYDTIRDELKDLGTITIVANPSHLSNPSTIAWSEKYINHVMAYLRRLGVCPVYRGIRDADDDFAFATSAKVFVQGGGGYSRFMANLVMKRGGRVLTPGSKHRSVRR
;
A
#
# COMPACT_ATOMS: atom_id res chain seq x y z
N MET A 1 28.47 45.21 -31.24
CA MET A 1 28.42 43.84 -31.79
C MET A 1 29.16 42.91 -30.83
N ASN A 2 28.67 41.67 -30.70
CA ASN A 2 29.16 40.52 -29.91
C ASN A 2 28.71 40.41 -28.44
N ALA A 3 27.57 39.73 -28.26
CA ALA A 3 27.30 38.90 -27.09
C ALA A 3 27.00 37.47 -27.58
N ARG A 4 27.83 36.51 -27.15
CA ARG A 4 27.74 35.08 -27.49
C ARG A 4 26.92 34.35 -26.43
N ASN A 5 26.03 33.49 -26.92
CA ASN A 5 25.64 32.16 -26.41
C ASN A 5 25.35 31.99 -24.91
N LEU A 6 24.06 32.03 -24.56
CA LEU A 6 23.51 31.26 -23.44
C LEU A 6 22.98 29.92 -23.96
N HIS A 7 23.62 28.82 -23.54
CA HIS A 7 23.09 27.47 -23.63
C HIS A 7 21.80 27.37 -22.80
N GLN A 8 20.67 27.14 -23.45
CA GLN A 8 19.48 26.60 -22.80
C GLN A 8 19.70 25.11 -22.55
N ARG A 9 19.78 24.72 -21.28
CA ARG A 9 19.66 23.33 -20.86
C ARG A 9 18.18 22.96 -20.87
N HIS A 10 17.81 22.01 -21.72
CA HIS A 10 16.52 21.32 -21.63
C HIS A 10 16.54 20.41 -20.39
N THR A 11 15.88 20.83 -19.32
CA THR A 11 15.40 19.92 -18.27
C THR A 11 14.02 19.46 -18.69
N GLY A 12 13.92 18.25 -19.25
CA GLY A 12 12.65 17.58 -19.50
C GLY A 12 12.05 17.11 -18.18
N ASN A 13 11.34 18.00 -17.49
CA ASN A 13 10.30 17.58 -16.56
C ASN A 13 9.13 17.14 -17.42
N HIS A 14 8.90 15.83 -17.49
CA HIS A 14 7.59 15.32 -17.88
C HIS A 14 6.64 15.66 -16.73
N ASP A 15 5.94 16.79 -16.85
CA ASP A 15 4.82 17.12 -15.99
C ASP A 15 3.75 16.05 -16.22
N VAL A 16 3.69 15.08 -15.29
CA VAL A 16 2.59 14.12 -15.21
C VAL A 16 1.35 14.96 -14.88
N THR A 17 0.46 15.10 -15.85
CA THR A 17 -0.76 15.88 -15.65
C THR A 17 -1.74 15.06 -14.81
N PHE A 18 -2.65 15.73 -14.10
CA PHE A 18 -3.66 15.06 -13.29
C PHE A 18 -4.55 14.09 -14.11
N GLU A 19 -4.62 14.30 -15.43
CA GLU A 19 -5.34 13.46 -16.39
C GLU A 19 -4.62 12.12 -16.63
N ASP A 20 -3.30 12.07 -16.51
CA ASP A 20 -2.48 10.85 -16.64
C ASP A 20 -2.65 9.88 -15.43
N CYS A 21 -3.26 10.36 -14.34
CA CYS A 21 -3.55 9.61 -13.10
C CYS A 21 -4.88 8.83 -13.12
N VAL A 22 -5.54 8.75 -14.29
CA VAL A 22 -6.84 8.09 -14.46
C VAL A 22 -6.66 6.79 -15.24
N LEU A 23 -6.13 5.75 -14.57
CA LEU A 23 -6.34 4.39 -15.05
C LEU A 23 -7.63 3.84 -14.43
N PRO A 24 -8.66 3.51 -15.24
CA PRO A 24 -9.87 2.88 -14.71
C PRO A 24 -9.51 1.52 -14.13
N PHE A 25 -10.05 1.23 -12.94
CA PHE A 25 -9.95 -0.08 -12.28
C PHE A 25 -10.57 -1.23 -13.11
N SER A 26 -11.29 -0.93 -14.19
CA SER A 26 -12.01 -1.92 -14.99
C SER A 26 -11.13 -2.55 -16.08
N ASP A 27 -10.29 -3.51 -15.70
CA ASP A 27 -9.98 -4.61 -16.62
C ASP A 27 -10.37 -5.93 -15.96
N LYS A 28 -11.44 -6.53 -16.47
CA LYS A 28 -12.09 -7.73 -15.92
C LYS A 28 -11.43 -9.04 -16.37
N THR A 29 -10.25 -9.02 -17.01
CA THR A 29 -9.77 -10.20 -17.74
C THR A 29 -8.38 -10.75 -17.40
N ALA A 30 -7.79 -10.40 -16.24
CA ALA A 30 -6.54 -11.03 -15.79
C ALA A 30 -6.77 -12.07 -14.69
N ARG A 31 -7.48 -13.17 -14.99
CA ARG A 31 -7.41 -14.40 -14.18
C ARG A 31 -6.29 -15.28 -14.73
N HIS A 32 -5.05 -15.01 -14.31
CA HIS A 32 -3.99 -16.02 -14.42
C HIS A 32 -3.72 -16.58 -13.03
N ALA A 33 -3.70 -17.91 -12.96
CA ALA A 33 -3.37 -18.68 -11.77
C ALA A 33 -1.94 -18.35 -11.36
N VAL A 34 -1.80 -17.48 -10.36
CA VAL A 34 -0.50 -17.23 -9.74
C VAL A 34 -0.32 -18.22 -8.60
N ALA A 35 0.14 -19.40 -8.98
CA ALA A 35 0.49 -20.48 -8.07
C ALA A 35 2.00 -20.75 -8.23
N ASN A 36 2.83 -19.83 -7.76
CA ASN A 36 4.24 -20.11 -7.50
C ASN A 36 4.59 -19.58 -6.10
N LYS A 37 5.34 -20.40 -5.36
CA LYS A 37 5.69 -20.33 -3.93
C LYS A 37 5.63 -18.93 -3.31
N ILE A 38 4.56 -18.69 -2.53
CA ILE A 38 4.33 -17.44 -1.82
C ILE A 38 5.27 -17.33 -0.61
N ILE A 39 6.48 -16.81 -0.77
CA ILE A 39 7.48 -16.63 0.29
C ILE A 39 6.87 -15.78 1.40
N ALA A 40 6.31 -14.61 1.11
CA ALA A 40 5.79 -13.73 2.16
C ALA A 40 4.58 -14.35 2.87
N CYS A 41 3.62 -14.93 2.14
CA CYS A 41 2.47 -15.57 2.77
C CYS A 41 2.82 -16.87 3.49
N SER A 42 3.74 -17.69 2.97
CA SER A 42 4.19 -18.92 3.64
C SER A 42 5.00 -18.58 4.89
N TYR A 43 5.82 -17.54 4.81
CA TYR A 43 6.57 -17.00 5.95
C TYR A 43 5.60 -16.45 7.01
N VAL A 44 4.63 -15.60 6.63
CA VAL A 44 3.55 -15.14 7.52
C VAL A 44 2.81 -16.32 8.16
N ARG A 45 2.43 -17.35 7.40
CA ARG A 45 1.66 -18.51 7.92
C ARG A 45 2.49 -19.34 8.88
N THR A 46 3.77 -19.54 8.61
CA THR A 46 4.68 -20.35 9.43
C THR A 46 4.93 -19.69 10.79
N TYR A 47 5.17 -18.37 10.82
CA TYR A 47 5.50 -17.64 12.04
C TYR A 47 4.28 -17.04 12.78
N ARG A 48 3.06 -17.16 12.22
CA ARG A 48 1.83 -16.69 12.90
C ARG A 48 1.56 -17.42 14.21
N HIS A 49 2.00 -18.67 14.34
CA HIS A 49 1.67 -19.56 15.47
C HIS A 49 2.83 -19.80 16.45
N SER A 50 4.07 -19.46 16.08
CA SER A 50 5.25 -19.74 16.90
C SER A 50 5.45 -18.77 18.07
N GLY A 51 4.72 -17.65 18.12
CA GLY A 51 4.91 -16.59 19.12
C GLY A 51 6.23 -15.82 18.97
N THR A 52 7.19 -16.36 18.22
CA THR A 52 8.39 -15.68 17.77
C THR A 52 8.05 -14.77 16.60
N TYR A 53 8.29 -13.47 16.76
CA TYR A 53 8.30 -12.55 15.63
C TYR A 53 9.32 -13.07 14.61
N PRO A 54 9.00 -13.07 13.31
CA PRO A 54 9.91 -13.63 12.32
C PRO A 54 11.24 -12.91 12.32
N ASN A 55 12.31 -13.66 12.00
CA ASN A 55 13.62 -13.07 11.78
C ASN A 55 13.54 -12.15 10.53
N MET A 56 13.58 -10.84 10.74
CA MET A 56 13.53 -9.87 9.64
C MET A 56 14.78 -9.95 8.74
N GLU A 57 15.87 -10.58 9.19
CA GLU A 57 17.07 -10.83 8.37
C GLU A 57 16.79 -11.83 7.27
N VAL A 58 16.19 -12.98 7.61
CA VAL A 58 15.81 -14.01 6.62
C VAL A 58 14.85 -13.42 5.60
N LEU A 59 13.84 -12.65 6.06
CA LEU A 59 12.88 -12.04 5.16
C LEU A 59 13.53 -10.99 4.23
N ASP A 60 14.50 -10.23 4.73
CA ASP A 60 15.25 -9.26 3.94
C ASP A 60 16.15 -9.95 2.89
N GLU A 61 16.81 -11.05 3.26
CA GLU A 61 17.67 -11.84 2.37
C GLU A 61 16.90 -12.45 1.21
N VAL A 62 15.70 -12.99 1.47
CA VAL A 62 14.90 -13.68 0.45
C VAL A 62 13.98 -12.75 -0.35
N THR A 63 13.78 -11.51 0.10
CA THR A 63 12.92 -10.54 -0.60
C THR A 63 13.80 -9.63 -1.46
N PRO A 64 13.74 -9.69 -2.80
CA PRO A 64 14.57 -8.83 -3.63
C PRO A 64 14.25 -7.34 -3.42
N LEU A 65 15.28 -6.50 -3.54
CA LEU A 65 15.09 -5.05 -3.66
C LEU A 65 14.72 -4.72 -5.10
N VAL A 66 13.65 -3.95 -5.28
CA VAL A 66 13.19 -3.47 -6.59
C VAL A 66 13.78 -2.09 -6.85
N GLU A 67 14.50 -1.95 -7.97
CA GLU A 67 15.08 -0.69 -8.43
C GLU A 67 14.47 -0.26 -9.79
N PRO A 68 14.22 1.05 -10.01
CA PRO A 68 14.36 2.13 -9.03
C PRO A 68 13.33 1.98 -7.88
N ARG A 69 13.74 2.31 -6.65
CA ARG A 69 12.85 2.30 -5.49
C ARG A 69 11.60 3.16 -5.72
N PRO A 70 10.38 2.62 -5.49
CA PRO A 70 9.16 3.41 -5.56
C PRO A 70 9.16 4.57 -4.56
N GLU A 71 8.75 5.76 -4.96
CA GLU A 71 8.69 6.93 -4.05
C GLU A 71 7.72 6.69 -2.89
N ALA A 72 6.48 6.32 -3.20
CA ALA A 72 5.48 5.98 -2.20
C ALA A 72 4.61 4.80 -2.63
N VAL A 73 4.37 3.88 -1.70
CA VAL A 73 3.48 2.72 -1.89
C VAL A 73 2.47 2.65 -0.76
N MET A 74 1.21 2.42 -1.09
CA MET A 74 0.14 2.17 -0.14
C MET A 74 -0.38 0.75 -0.30
N HIS A 75 -0.41 -0.02 0.78
CA HIS A 75 -1.03 -1.34 0.75
C HIS A 75 -2.46 -1.26 1.26
N LEU A 76 -3.41 -1.81 0.49
CA LEU A 76 -4.80 -1.97 0.91
C LEU A 76 -5.15 -3.45 1.02
N ARG A 77 -5.74 -3.84 2.14
CA ARG A 77 -6.32 -5.17 2.29
C ARG A 77 -7.72 -5.14 1.67
N LEU A 78 -7.86 -5.81 0.53
CA LEU A 78 -9.13 -6.07 -0.14
C LEU A 78 -9.57 -7.51 0.12
N GLY A 79 -10.78 -7.87 -0.31
CA GLY A 79 -11.25 -9.24 -0.21
C GLY A 79 -12.19 -9.49 0.96
N ASP A 80 -12.05 -10.70 1.53
CA ASP A 80 -12.90 -11.39 2.51
C ASP A 80 -13.37 -10.60 3.74
N ILE A 81 -12.76 -9.44 3.99
CA ILE A 81 -13.06 -8.53 5.10
C ILE A 81 -13.99 -7.38 4.72
N ALA A 82 -14.17 -7.08 3.43
CA ALA A 82 -14.96 -5.96 2.95
C ALA A 82 -16.46 -6.31 3.06
N LYS A 83 -17.05 -5.99 4.21
CA LYS A 83 -18.47 -6.15 4.48
C LYS A 83 -19.07 -4.78 4.79
N GLY A 84 -19.70 -4.16 3.79
CA GLY A 84 -20.27 -2.83 3.94
C GLY A 84 -19.28 -1.71 3.64
N ASP A 85 -19.71 -0.48 3.93
CA ASP A 85 -18.94 0.73 3.64
C ASP A 85 -17.90 1.01 4.73
N CYS A 86 -16.77 0.31 4.64
CA CYS A 86 -15.64 0.39 5.58
C CYS A 86 -14.85 1.70 5.50
N TRP A 87 -15.12 2.53 4.49
CA TRP A 87 -14.56 3.86 4.40
C TRP A 87 -15.22 4.80 5.42
N LYS A 88 -16.54 4.66 5.59
CA LYS A 88 -17.35 5.47 6.51
C LYS A 88 -17.52 4.85 7.89
N ASN A 89 -17.48 3.52 7.97
CA ASN A 89 -17.73 2.77 9.19
C ASN A 89 -16.49 1.98 9.60
N ASP A 90 -16.30 1.80 10.90
CA ASP A 90 -15.23 0.96 11.44
C ASP A 90 -15.46 -0.52 11.07
N CYS A 91 -14.83 -0.97 9.99
CA CYS A 91 -14.76 -2.39 9.65
C CYS A 91 -13.67 -3.09 10.44
N ILE A 92 -13.93 -3.28 11.72
CA ILE A 92 -13.13 -4.14 12.58
C ILE A 92 -13.59 -5.57 12.32
N SER A 93 -12.76 -6.39 11.68
CA SER A 93 -13.03 -7.83 11.66
C SER A 93 -12.99 -8.36 13.08
N SER A 94 -13.99 -9.17 13.43
CA SER A 94 -14.10 -10.05 14.59
C SER A 94 -12.96 -9.99 15.61
N LYS A 95 -13.31 -9.68 16.87
CA LYS A 95 -12.47 -9.88 18.06
C LYS A 95 -11.56 -11.09 17.85
N LEU A 96 -10.24 -10.90 17.84
CA LEU A 96 -9.36 -12.05 18.01
C LEU A 96 -9.78 -12.75 19.32
N ARG A 97 -9.60 -14.07 19.39
CA ARG A 97 -9.81 -14.85 20.64
C ARG A 97 -9.05 -14.24 21.85
N SER A 98 -8.06 -13.38 21.61
CA SER A 98 -7.25 -12.66 22.59
C SER A 98 -7.74 -11.26 22.97
N GLY A 99 -8.94 -10.83 22.57
CA GLY A 99 -9.47 -9.48 22.87
C GLY A 99 -8.87 -8.33 22.04
N ASN A 100 -7.77 -8.58 21.32
CA ASN A 100 -7.16 -7.59 20.43
C ASN A 100 -7.96 -7.48 19.11
N LYS A 101 -8.33 -6.26 18.74
CA LYS A 101 -8.97 -5.96 17.45
C LYS A 101 -7.88 -5.80 16.39
N LEU A 102 -7.91 -6.63 15.34
CA LEU A 102 -7.10 -6.35 14.14
C LEU A 102 -7.90 -5.42 13.23
N GLN A 103 -7.35 -4.25 12.98
CA GLN A 103 -7.84 -3.37 11.93
C GLN A 103 -7.26 -3.86 10.60
N TYR A 104 -8.14 -4.16 9.65
CA TYR A 104 -7.74 -4.55 8.30
C TYR A 104 -7.98 -3.46 7.26
N GLN A 105 -9.02 -2.64 7.45
CA GLN A 105 -9.32 -1.47 6.64
C GLN A 105 -9.40 -0.23 7.52
N PHE A 106 -8.91 0.88 6.99
CA PHE A 106 -8.88 2.18 7.63
C PHE A 106 -9.99 3.07 7.08
N THR A 107 -10.63 3.83 7.96
CA THR A 107 -11.64 4.81 7.60
C THR A 107 -11.01 6.09 7.05
N GLU A 108 -11.81 7.00 6.50
CA GLU A 108 -11.34 8.35 6.14
C GLU A 108 -10.67 9.05 7.32
N LYS A 109 -11.28 8.96 8.51
CA LYS A 109 -10.78 9.55 9.75
C LYS A 109 -9.41 8.99 10.16
N ASP A 110 -9.15 7.72 9.88
CA ASP A 110 -7.84 7.12 10.13
C ASP A 110 -6.78 7.71 9.20
N TYR A 111 -7.09 7.89 7.91
CA TYR A 111 -6.17 8.54 6.98
C TYR A 111 -5.94 10.02 7.29
N ASP A 112 -6.94 10.71 7.85
CA ASP A 112 -6.78 12.10 8.28
C ASP A 112 -5.68 12.28 9.34
N THR A 113 -5.36 11.22 10.10
CA THR A 113 -4.25 11.27 11.08
C THR A 113 -2.86 11.38 10.45
N ILE A 114 -2.74 11.08 9.15
CA ILE A 114 -1.49 11.16 8.38
C ILE A 114 -1.65 12.08 7.15
N ARG A 115 -2.65 12.97 7.16
CA ARG A 115 -3.05 13.80 6.01
C ARG A 115 -1.93 14.69 5.50
N ASP A 116 -1.20 15.31 6.44
CA ASP A 116 -0.13 16.25 6.11
C ASP A 116 1.08 15.54 5.51
N GLU A 117 1.34 14.30 5.90
CA GLU A 117 2.36 13.47 5.29
C GLU A 117 1.95 12.97 3.91
N LEU A 118 0.66 12.73 3.70
CA LEU A 118 0.14 12.27 2.41
C LEU A 118 0.15 13.37 1.36
N LYS A 119 -0.23 14.62 1.71
CA LYS A 119 -0.25 15.74 0.74
C LYS A 119 1.15 16.08 0.20
N ASP A 120 2.20 15.75 0.95
CA ASP A 120 3.59 15.98 0.54
C ASP A 120 4.06 14.93 -0.48
N LEU A 121 3.23 13.92 -0.78
CA LEU A 121 3.51 12.91 -1.81
C LEU A 121 2.98 13.41 -3.16
N GLY A 122 3.82 13.37 -4.20
CA GLY A 122 3.37 13.63 -5.58
C GLY A 122 2.53 12.47 -6.13
N THR A 123 3.13 11.27 -6.19
CA THR A 123 2.48 10.05 -6.70
C THR A 123 2.57 8.94 -5.66
N ILE A 124 1.50 8.17 -5.51
CA ILE A 124 1.47 7.00 -4.64
C ILE A 124 0.94 5.78 -5.39
N THR A 125 1.70 4.68 -5.38
CA THR A 125 1.26 3.43 -5.98
C THR A 125 0.47 2.61 -4.96
N ILE A 126 -0.76 2.24 -5.29
CA ILE A 126 -1.62 1.39 -4.47
C ILE A 126 -1.39 -0.06 -4.88
N VAL A 127 -0.94 -0.88 -3.93
CA VAL A 127 -0.90 -2.34 -4.04
C VAL A 127 -2.05 -2.94 -3.26
N ALA A 128 -2.90 -3.68 -3.95
CA ALA A 128 -4.12 -4.20 -3.36
C ALA A 128 -4.55 -5.45 -4.12
N ASN A 129 -4.30 -6.62 -3.55
CA ASN A 129 -4.59 -7.86 -4.24
C ASN A 129 -6.00 -8.38 -3.87
N PRO A 130 -6.93 -8.52 -4.84
CA PRO A 130 -8.25 -9.10 -4.62
C PRO A 130 -8.26 -10.64 -4.44
N SER A 131 -7.13 -11.32 -4.26
CA SER A 131 -7.01 -12.80 -4.26
C SER A 131 -7.96 -13.60 -3.35
N HIS A 132 -8.71 -12.95 -2.44
CA HIS A 132 -9.75 -13.59 -1.62
C HIS A 132 -11.18 -13.37 -2.14
N LEU A 133 -11.34 -12.88 -3.37
CA LEU A 133 -12.63 -12.54 -3.95
C LEU A 133 -13.22 -13.70 -4.77
N SER A 134 -14.08 -14.48 -4.14
CA SER A 134 -15.02 -15.38 -4.85
C SER A 134 -16.48 -14.90 -4.77
N ASN A 135 -16.79 -14.02 -3.81
CA ASN A 135 -18.14 -13.49 -3.59
C ASN A 135 -18.32 -12.14 -4.32
N PRO A 136 -19.30 -12.01 -5.24
CA PRO A 136 -19.59 -10.76 -5.94
C PRO A 136 -19.78 -9.53 -5.04
N SER A 137 -20.45 -9.69 -3.89
CA SER A 137 -20.69 -8.58 -2.96
C SER A 137 -19.38 -8.06 -2.36
N THR A 138 -18.46 -8.96 -2.03
CA THR A 138 -17.14 -8.61 -1.50
C THR A 138 -16.28 -7.91 -2.55
N ILE A 139 -16.46 -8.27 -3.83
CA ILE A 139 -15.82 -7.56 -4.96
C ILE A 139 -16.31 -6.12 -5.00
N ALA A 140 -17.63 -5.92 -5.04
CA ALA A 140 -18.23 -4.59 -5.08
C ALA A 140 -17.80 -3.71 -3.89
N TRP A 141 -17.70 -4.28 -2.68
CA TRP A 141 -17.21 -3.53 -1.51
C TRP A 141 -15.72 -3.19 -1.60
N SER A 142 -14.89 -4.09 -2.13
CA SER A 142 -13.47 -3.84 -2.35
C SER A 142 -13.24 -2.74 -3.39
N GLU A 143 -13.98 -2.79 -4.50
CA GLU A 143 -14.00 -1.76 -5.55
C GLU A 143 -14.43 -0.40 -5.00
N LYS A 144 -15.51 -0.39 -4.21
CA LYS A 144 -15.98 0.84 -3.56
C LYS A 144 -14.93 1.40 -2.61
N TYR A 145 -14.28 0.55 -1.81
CA TYR A 145 -13.26 0.99 -0.86
C TYR A 145 -12.03 1.59 -1.55
N ILE A 146 -11.46 0.93 -2.56
CA ILE A 146 -10.31 1.47 -3.29
C ILE A 146 -10.67 2.80 -3.99
N ASN A 147 -11.88 2.92 -4.55
CA ASN A 147 -12.35 4.16 -5.17
C ASN A 147 -12.44 5.30 -4.15
N HIS A 148 -12.89 5.04 -2.92
CA HIS A 148 -12.89 6.05 -1.87
C HIS A 148 -11.48 6.51 -1.48
N VAL A 149 -10.54 5.57 -1.32
CA VAL A 149 -9.13 5.87 -1.03
C VAL A 149 -8.51 6.70 -2.16
N MET A 150 -8.71 6.30 -3.41
CA MET A 150 -8.20 7.05 -4.56
C MET A 150 -8.80 8.45 -4.64
N ALA A 151 -10.12 8.59 -4.42
CA ALA A 151 -10.78 9.89 -4.39
C ALA A 151 -10.26 10.77 -3.24
N TYR A 152 -9.97 10.19 -2.07
CA TYR A 152 -9.37 10.89 -0.94
C TYR A 152 -7.99 11.43 -1.28
N LEU A 153 -7.10 10.58 -1.80
CA LEU A 153 -5.75 10.97 -2.20
C LEU A 153 -5.76 12.09 -3.25
N ARG A 154 -6.66 11.99 -4.25
CA ARG A 154 -6.85 13.05 -5.25
C ARG A 154 -7.29 14.38 -4.64
N ARG A 155 -8.16 14.37 -3.62
CA ARG A 155 -8.56 15.59 -2.89
C ARG A 155 -7.40 16.23 -2.13
N LEU A 156 -6.36 15.46 -1.79
CA LEU A 156 -5.13 15.98 -1.18
C LEU A 156 -4.10 16.48 -2.20
N GLY A 157 -4.38 16.39 -3.51
CA GLY A 157 -3.44 16.75 -4.56
C GLY A 157 -2.45 15.61 -4.92
N VAL A 158 -2.64 14.42 -4.36
CA VAL A 158 -1.80 13.25 -4.64
C VAL A 158 -2.33 12.49 -5.86
N CYS A 159 -1.45 12.00 -6.71
CA CYS A 159 -1.78 11.12 -7.84
C CYS A 159 -1.76 9.63 -7.42
N PRO A 160 -2.91 8.98 -7.15
CA PRO A 160 -2.94 7.55 -6.88
C PRO A 160 -2.85 6.73 -8.17
N VAL A 161 -1.95 5.75 -8.19
CA VAL A 161 -1.81 4.78 -9.28
C VAL A 161 -2.09 3.38 -8.74
N TYR A 162 -3.14 2.71 -9.22
CA TYR A 162 -3.39 1.33 -8.83
C TYR A 162 -2.52 0.37 -9.66
N ARG A 163 -1.76 -0.49 -8.97
CA ARG A 163 -0.82 -1.43 -9.62
C ARG A 163 -1.51 -2.61 -10.33
N GLY A 164 -2.82 -2.77 -10.15
CA GLY A 164 -3.58 -3.88 -10.71
C GLY A 164 -3.42 -5.17 -9.90
N ILE A 165 -3.91 -6.28 -10.46
CA ILE A 165 -3.81 -7.61 -9.86
C ILE A 165 -2.44 -8.20 -10.18
N ARG A 166 -1.67 -8.52 -9.14
CA ARG A 166 -0.32 -9.10 -9.25
C ARG A 166 -0.15 -10.28 -8.30
N ASP A 167 0.97 -10.97 -8.38
CA ASP A 167 1.35 -11.92 -7.34
C ASP A 167 1.49 -11.22 -5.99
N ALA A 168 1.17 -11.93 -4.91
CA ALA A 168 1.33 -11.38 -3.57
C ALA A 168 2.79 -11.08 -3.24
N ASP A 169 3.73 -11.95 -3.61
CA ASP A 169 5.16 -11.73 -3.35
C ASP A 169 5.73 -10.63 -4.23
N ASP A 170 5.28 -10.50 -5.48
CA ASP A 170 5.65 -9.37 -6.33
C ASP A 170 5.24 -8.03 -5.70
N ASP A 171 4.00 -7.95 -5.19
CA ASP A 171 3.52 -6.78 -4.45
C ASP A 171 4.28 -6.60 -3.12
N PHE A 172 4.72 -7.69 -2.48
CA PHE A 172 5.53 -7.64 -1.27
C PHE A 172 6.91 -7.03 -1.54
N ALA A 173 7.64 -7.56 -2.53
CA ALA A 173 8.95 -7.06 -2.91
C ALA A 173 8.87 -5.60 -3.37
N PHE A 174 7.87 -5.26 -4.19
CA PHE A 174 7.64 -3.89 -4.65
C PHE A 174 7.36 -2.93 -3.48
N ALA A 175 6.41 -3.27 -2.61
CA ALA A 175 6.05 -2.41 -1.48
C ALA A 175 7.18 -2.26 -0.46
N THR A 176 7.94 -3.34 -0.21
CA THR A 176 9.05 -3.32 0.74
C THR A 176 10.30 -2.60 0.25
N SER A 177 10.34 -2.29 -1.05
CA SER A 177 11.39 -1.47 -1.66
C SER A 177 11.07 0.03 -1.64
N ALA A 178 9.85 0.43 -1.24
CA ALA A 178 9.42 1.82 -1.26
C ALA A 178 10.24 2.73 -0.33
N LYS A 179 10.36 4.01 -0.68
CA LYS A 179 10.93 5.04 0.21
C LYS A 179 9.95 5.45 1.29
N VAL A 180 8.67 5.62 0.92
CA VAL A 180 7.54 5.84 1.84
C VAL A 180 6.53 4.71 1.68
N PHE A 181 6.12 4.10 2.79
CA PHE A 181 5.09 3.05 2.79
C PHE A 181 3.91 3.46 3.67
N VAL A 182 2.73 3.54 3.08
CA VAL A 182 1.48 3.71 3.82
C VAL A 182 0.94 2.35 4.18
N GLN A 183 1.02 2.04 5.47
CA GLN A 183 0.69 0.74 6.01
C GLN A 183 -0.83 0.51 5.98
N GLY A 184 -1.26 -0.54 5.28
CA GLY A 184 -2.58 -1.14 5.43
C GLY A 184 -2.71 -2.00 6.69
N GLY A 185 -3.88 -2.60 6.91
CA GLY A 185 -4.12 -3.41 8.10
C GLY A 185 -3.57 -4.85 8.03
N GLY A 186 -3.64 -5.55 9.16
CA GLY A 186 -3.27 -6.97 9.28
C GLY A 186 -1.77 -7.28 9.43
N GLY A 187 -1.44 -8.57 9.51
CA GLY A 187 -0.06 -9.05 9.71
C GLY A 187 0.83 -8.88 8.47
N TYR A 188 0.27 -9.09 7.29
CA TYR A 188 0.99 -8.98 6.01
C TYR A 188 1.59 -7.58 5.82
N SER A 189 0.73 -6.56 5.94
CA SER A 189 1.12 -5.16 5.86
C SER A 189 2.13 -4.74 6.94
N ARG A 190 2.03 -5.35 8.12
CA ARG A 190 2.98 -5.11 9.23
C ARG A 190 4.38 -5.61 8.89
N PHE A 191 4.49 -6.76 8.23
CA PHE A 191 5.80 -7.24 7.77
C PHE A 191 6.37 -6.37 6.67
N MET A 192 5.53 -5.88 5.76
CA MET A 192 5.95 -4.89 4.77
C MET A 192 6.54 -3.65 5.46
N ALA A 193 5.79 -3.07 6.40
CA ALA A 193 6.22 -1.90 7.18
C ALA A 193 7.56 -2.14 7.89
N ASN A 194 7.71 -3.28 8.58
CA ASN A 194 8.95 -3.62 9.27
C ASN A 194 10.14 -3.72 8.31
N LEU A 195 9.94 -4.32 7.14
CA LEU A 195 11.02 -4.46 6.16
C LEU A 195 11.38 -3.12 5.50
N VAL A 196 10.39 -2.28 5.19
CA VAL A 196 10.62 -0.90 4.71
C VAL A 196 11.47 -0.12 5.71
N MET A 197 11.13 -0.16 7.01
CA MET A 197 11.92 0.51 8.06
C MET A 197 13.34 -0.05 8.15
N LYS A 198 13.51 -1.38 8.09
CA LYS A 198 14.84 -2.01 8.08
C LYS A 198 15.69 -1.54 6.89
N ARG A 199 15.06 -1.29 5.74
CA ARG A 199 15.69 -0.76 4.51
C ARG A 199 15.80 0.78 4.49
N GLY A 200 15.61 1.44 5.64
CA GLY A 200 15.73 2.89 5.79
C GLY A 200 14.59 3.71 5.16
N GLY A 201 13.49 3.07 4.77
CA GLY A 201 12.28 3.76 4.35
C GLY A 201 11.44 4.26 5.53
N ARG A 202 10.47 5.13 5.24
CA ARG A 202 9.53 5.70 6.20
C ARG A 202 8.18 5.00 6.11
N VAL A 203 7.54 4.75 7.26
CA VAL A 203 6.20 4.16 7.32
C VAL A 203 5.20 5.17 7.87
N LEU A 204 4.05 5.32 7.19
CA LEU A 204 2.89 6.09 7.63
C LEU A 204 1.78 5.11 8.04
N THR A 205 1.28 5.22 9.27
CA THR A 205 0.25 4.31 9.80
C THR A 205 -1.04 5.08 10.08
N PRO A 206 -2.10 4.91 9.26
CA PRO A 206 -3.39 5.52 9.52
C PRO A 206 -3.95 5.10 10.89
N GLY A 207 -4.63 6.00 11.57
CA GLY A 207 -5.23 5.77 12.90
C GLY A 207 -4.20 5.70 14.05
N SER A 208 -2.90 5.74 13.76
CA SER A 208 -1.89 5.91 14.80
C SER A 208 -1.93 7.36 15.27
N LYS A 209 -2.39 7.61 16.50
CA LYS A 209 -2.10 8.90 17.16
C LYS A 209 -0.59 9.04 17.14
N HIS A 210 -0.03 10.12 16.60
CA HIS A 210 1.40 10.42 16.68
C HIS A 210 1.89 10.13 18.10
N ARG A 211 2.51 8.96 18.30
CA ARG A 211 3.37 8.75 19.45
C ARG A 211 4.61 9.51 19.06
N SER A 212 4.68 10.78 19.46
CA SER A 212 5.92 11.53 19.44
C SER A 212 6.93 10.69 20.20
N VAL A 213 7.81 10.02 19.46
CA VAL A 213 8.98 9.38 20.03
C VAL A 213 9.85 10.55 20.45
N ARG A 214 9.76 10.93 21.73
CA ARG A 214 10.75 11.81 22.34
C ARG A 214 12.10 11.11 22.16
N ARG A 215 12.96 11.74 21.36
CA ARG A 215 14.38 11.40 21.27
C ARG A 215 15.04 11.63 22.62
#